data_AF-A0A1K1MDU6-F1
#
_entry.id   AF-A0A1K1MDU6-F1
#
_cell.length_a   1.000
_cell.length_b   1.000
_cell.length_c   1.000
_cell.angle_alpha   90.00
_cell.angle_beta   90.00
_cell.angle_gamma   90.00
#
_symmetry.space_group_name_H-M   'P 1'
#
loop_
_entity.id
_entity.type
_entity.pdbx_description
1 polymer ?
#
loop_
_entity_poly.entity_id
_entity_poly.type
_entity_poly.pdbx_seq_one_letter_code
_entity_poly.pdbx_strand_id
1 'polypeptide(L)'
;MKTSLKKPIAGVAALLLAAAAFQAHADIIISEAAPYASGNTVYEADWFELTNTGSSAVDISGWRVDDNSNSFASAVALRGVASIAPGQSVIFIESNSSGSNAAGIAAAFRSAWFGADAPADLAIGNYGGSGVGLSTGGDALNIYDSVGGLVTRVTFGSSTTGYSFDNAAGLSGTAISQLSAVGVNGAFTAFNGAEIGSPGLISAVPEPESFALMLAGLGLVGAMARRRRV
;
A
#
# COMPACT_ATOMS: atom_id res chain seq x y z
N MET A 1 26.58 53.09 48.30
CA MET A 1 25.94 52.02 49.13
C MET A 1 24.69 51.53 48.41
N LYS A 2 24.44 50.21 48.38
CA LYS A 2 23.13 49.49 48.40
C LYS A 2 21.96 50.03 47.51
N THR A 3 21.21 49.25 46.71
CA THR A 3 21.14 47.78 46.50
C THR A 3 20.34 47.42 45.23
N SER A 4 20.65 46.25 44.66
CA SER A 4 20.01 45.47 43.57
C SER A 4 18.47 45.46 43.45
N LEU A 5 17.95 45.28 42.21
CA LEU A 5 16.80 44.45 41.75
C LEU A 5 16.49 44.75 40.23
N LYS A 6 15.86 43.92 39.35
CA LYS A 6 15.39 42.51 39.39
C LYS A 6 15.12 41.81 38.00
N LYS A 7 16.16 41.32 37.30
CA LYS A 7 16.11 40.17 36.31
C LYS A 7 15.48 40.35 34.89
N PRO A 8 15.74 39.42 33.93
CA PRO A 8 15.55 39.62 32.48
C PRO A 8 14.46 38.73 31.82
N ILE A 9 13.64 39.26 30.90
CA ILE A 9 12.75 38.44 30.06
C ILE A 9 12.54 39.07 28.66
N ALA A 10 13.20 38.50 27.65
CA ALA A 10 12.75 38.33 26.27
C ALA A 10 13.77 37.39 25.59
N GLY A 11 13.51 36.11 25.35
CA GLY A 11 12.21 35.45 25.16
C GLY A 11 11.97 35.06 23.69
N VAL A 12 13.03 34.93 22.88
CA VAL A 12 12.94 34.35 21.53
C VAL A 12 13.23 32.86 21.64
N ALA A 13 12.18 32.09 21.96
CA ALA A 13 12.20 30.65 21.72
C ALA A 13 12.12 30.45 20.19
N ALA A 14 13.27 30.24 19.55
CA ALA A 14 13.31 29.79 18.17
C ALA A 14 12.66 28.41 18.11
N LEU A 15 11.40 28.36 17.66
CA LEU A 15 10.71 27.11 17.39
C LEU A 15 11.32 26.53 16.11
N LEU A 16 12.44 25.82 16.27
CA LEU A 16 13.00 24.97 15.23
C LEU A 16 11.97 23.89 14.92
N LEU A 17 11.14 24.16 13.92
CA LEU A 17 10.33 23.14 13.27
C LEU A 17 11.33 22.21 12.57
N ALA A 18 11.69 21.13 13.26
CA ALA A 18 12.40 20.03 12.64
C ALA A 18 11.43 19.40 11.64
N ALA A 19 11.47 19.89 10.41
CA ALA A 19 10.93 19.18 9.26
C ALA A 19 11.72 17.88 9.15
N ALA A 20 11.19 16.81 9.75
CA ALA A 20 11.62 15.47 9.40
C ALA A 20 11.44 15.36 7.88
N ALA A 21 12.51 15.00 7.17
CA ALA A 21 12.39 14.65 5.77
C ALA A 21 11.57 13.38 5.70
N PHE A 22 10.26 13.53 5.51
CA PHE A 22 9.41 12.41 5.14
C PHE A 22 9.99 11.82 3.86
N GLN A 23 10.22 10.51 3.90
CA GLN A 23 10.56 9.76 2.71
C GLN A 23 9.40 9.99 1.74
N ALA A 24 9.65 10.65 0.61
CA ALA A 24 8.64 10.87 -0.40
C ALA A 24 8.23 9.50 -0.93
N HIS A 25 7.14 8.96 -0.37
CA HIS A 25 6.58 7.72 -0.83
C HIS A 25 6.09 7.96 -2.28
N ALA A 26 6.28 6.99 -3.16
CA ALA A 26 5.64 7.07 -4.47
C ALA A 26 4.12 7.13 -4.27
N ASP A 27 3.39 7.92 -5.07
CA ASP A 27 1.94 8.00 -4.93
C ASP A 27 1.28 6.60 -5.01
N ILE A 28 1.94 5.65 -5.68
CA ILE A 28 1.57 4.23 -5.71
C ILE A 28 2.42 3.38 -4.76
N ILE A 29 1.76 2.60 -3.92
CA ILE A 29 2.35 1.65 -2.96
C ILE A 29 1.98 0.22 -3.38
N ILE A 30 2.87 -0.76 -3.18
CA ILE A 30 2.47 -2.18 -3.17
C ILE A 30 1.86 -2.42 -1.80
N SER A 31 0.54 -2.48 -1.73
CA SER A 31 -0.21 -2.40 -0.48
C SER A 31 -0.47 -3.78 0.14
N GLU A 32 -0.52 -4.82 -0.70
CA GLU A 32 -0.73 -6.20 -0.29
C GLU A 32 -0.10 -7.19 -1.29
N ALA A 33 0.31 -8.38 -0.85
CA ALA A 33 0.78 -9.46 -1.72
C ALA A 33 0.40 -10.86 -1.21
N ALA A 34 -0.11 -11.72 -2.09
CA ALA A 34 -0.54 -13.09 -1.80
C ALA A 34 0.12 -14.11 -2.75
N PRO A 35 1.41 -14.43 -2.53
CA PRO A 35 2.21 -15.34 -3.38
C PRO A 35 1.99 -16.83 -3.05
N TYR A 36 0.79 -17.19 -2.57
CA TYR A 36 0.40 -18.56 -2.22
C TYR A 36 -0.87 -19.02 -2.94
N ALA A 37 -1.57 -18.12 -3.62
CA ALA A 37 -2.92 -18.34 -4.08
C ALA A 37 -2.98 -19.23 -5.33
N SER A 38 -1.94 -19.23 -6.18
CA SER A 38 -1.86 -20.05 -7.39
C SER A 38 -2.01 -21.55 -7.14
N GLY A 39 -1.45 -22.07 -6.03
CA GLY A 39 -1.50 -23.49 -5.68
C GLY A 39 -2.54 -23.89 -4.64
N ASN A 40 -3.30 -22.94 -4.06
CA ASN A 40 -4.09 -23.19 -2.84
C ASN A 40 -5.52 -22.61 -2.85
N THR A 41 -5.95 -21.95 -3.93
CA THR A 41 -7.25 -21.24 -3.98
C THR A 41 -8.10 -21.67 -5.17
N VAL A 42 -9.40 -21.35 -5.12
CA VAL A 42 -10.37 -21.66 -6.19
C VAL A 42 -10.19 -20.82 -7.46
N TYR A 43 -9.34 -19.78 -7.42
CA TYR A 43 -9.04 -18.91 -8.55
C TYR A 43 -7.64 -19.16 -9.15
N GLU A 44 -6.84 -20.06 -8.55
CA GLU A 44 -5.60 -20.63 -9.09
C GLU A 44 -4.61 -19.60 -9.66
N ALA A 45 -4.51 -18.42 -9.03
CA ALA A 45 -3.56 -17.37 -9.44
C ALA A 45 -3.04 -16.58 -8.24
N ASP A 46 -1.75 -16.24 -8.25
CA ASP A 46 -1.19 -15.31 -7.26
C ASP A 46 -1.61 -13.87 -7.57
N TRP A 47 -1.59 -13.00 -6.55
CA TRP A 47 -1.98 -11.62 -6.71
C TRP A 47 -1.22 -10.67 -5.80
N PHE A 48 -1.23 -9.40 -6.19
CA PHE A 48 -0.78 -8.28 -5.37
C PHE A 48 -1.68 -7.07 -5.60
N GLU A 49 -1.57 -6.08 -4.75
CA GLU A 49 -2.36 -4.86 -4.83
C GLU A 49 -1.49 -3.63 -4.95
N LEU A 50 -1.91 -2.70 -5.81
CA LEU A 50 -1.39 -1.34 -5.88
C LEU A 50 -2.43 -0.36 -5.33
N THR A 51 -2.05 0.44 -4.34
CA THR A 51 -2.91 1.50 -3.79
C THR A 51 -2.31 2.87 -4.07
N ASN A 52 -3.14 3.81 -4.49
CA ASN A 52 -2.76 5.22 -4.64
C ASN A 52 -3.00 5.98 -3.34
N THR A 53 -1.94 6.30 -2.59
CA THR A 53 -1.99 7.15 -1.39
C THR A 53 -1.85 8.64 -1.71
N GLY A 54 -1.58 8.98 -2.98
CA GLY A 54 -1.50 10.35 -3.45
C GLY A 54 -2.85 11.06 -3.55
N SER A 55 -2.81 12.38 -3.78
CA SER A 55 -4.01 13.23 -3.89
C SER A 55 -4.53 13.42 -5.33
N SER A 56 -3.86 12.83 -6.32
CA SER A 56 -4.22 12.89 -7.74
C SER A 56 -4.25 11.50 -8.37
N ALA A 57 -5.09 11.31 -9.40
CA ALA A 57 -5.11 10.06 -10.16
C ALA A 57 -3.78 9.85 -10.89
N VAL A 58 -3.24 8.63 -10.81
CA VAL A 58 -2.00 8.23 -11.48
C VAL A 58 -2.36 7.45 -12.74
N ASP A 59 -1.77 7.82 -13.89
CA ASP A 59 -1.83 7.03 -15.12
C ASP A 59 -0.80 5.91 -15.05
N ILE A 60 -1.28 4.66 -15.13
CA ILE A 60 -0.47 3.44 -15.08
C ILE A 60 -0.38 2.75 -16.46
N SER A 61 -0.79 3.43 -17.53
CA SER A 61 -0.77 2.89 -18.89
C SER A 61 0.65 2.50 -19.30
N GLY A 62 0.83 1.21 -19.62
CA GLY A 62 2.13 0.64 -20.01
C GLY A 62 3.08 0.33 -18.86
N TRP A 63 2.67 0.51 -17.60
CA TRP A 63 3.43 0.06 -16.43
C TRP A 63 3.64 -1.47 -16.44
N ARG A 64 4.68 -1.91 -15.74
CA ARG A 64 5.16 -3.31 -15.79
C ARG A 64 5.49 -3.82 -14.39
N VAL A 65 5.37 -5.13 -14.18
CA VAL A 65 5.78 -5.82 -12.95
C VAL A 65 6.82 -6.89 -13.27
N ASP A 66 7.81 -7.03 -12.38
CA ASP A 66 8.82 -8.08 -12.38
C ASP A 66 8.92 -8.73 -10.99
N ASP A 67 9.42 -9.96 -10.94
CA ASP A 67 9.65 -10.72 -9.70
C ASP A 67 11.06 -10.43 -9.12
N ASN A 68 11.67 -11.38 -8.41
CA ASN A 68 13.06 -11.26 -7.91
C ASN A 68 14.13 -10.94 -8.98
N SER A 69 13.85 -11.09 -10.28
CA SER A 69 14.78 -10.73 -11.35
C SER A 69 15.13 -9.22 -11.34
N ASN A 70 14.20 -8.36 -10.85
CA ASN A 70 14.35 -6.91 -10.73
C ASN A 70 14.89 -6.26 -12.03
N SER A 71 14.29 -6.63 -13.15
CA SER A 71 14.68 -6.28 -14.51
C SER A 71 13.47 -5.81 -15.33
N PHE A 72 13.45 -4.52 -15.71
CA PHE A 72 12.43 -3.98 -16.62
C PHE A 72 12.35 -4.71 -17.98
N ALA A 73 13.46 -5.33 -18.41
CA ALA A 73 13.52 -6.12 -19.63
C ALA A 73 12.85 -7.50 -19.50
N SER A 74 12.81 -8.05 -18.28
CA SER A 74 12.09 -9.28 -17.93
C SER A 74 10.61 -9.02 -17.65
N ALA A 75 10.32 -7.83 -17.09
CA ALA A 75 9.00 -7.43 -16.61
C ALA A 75 7.87 -7.67 -17.62
N VAL A 76 6.68 -7.96 -17.11
CA VAL A 76 5.45 -8.13 -17.90
C VAL A 76 4.53 -6.92 -17.73
N ALA A 77 3.63 -6.67 -18.69
CA ALA A 77 2.72 -5.54 -18.61
C ALA A 77 1.64 -5.74 -17.52
N LEU A 78 1.33 -4.65 -16.81
CA LEU A 78 0.07 -4.50 -16.08
C LEU A 78 -1.05 -4.23 -17.09
N ARG A 79 -2.18 -4.93 -16.95
CA ARG A 79 -3.27 -4.96 -17.93
C ARG A 79 -4.63 -4.80 -17.25
N GLY A 80 -5.64 -4.44 -18.03
CA GLY A 80 -7.03 -4.30 -17.58
C GLY A 80 -7.37 -2.97 -16.89
N VAL A 81 -6.37 -2.26 -16.32
CA VAL A 81 -6.55 -0.97 -15.65
C VAL A 81 -5.51 0.03 -16.18
N ALA A 82 -5.96 1.26 -16.47
CA ALA A 82 -5.14 2.33 -17.05
C ALA A 82 -4.82 3.47 -16.06
N SER A 83 -5.59 3.64 -14.99
CA SER A 83 -5.34 4.66 -13.97
C SER A 83 -5.84 4.22 -12.60
N ILE A 84 -5.20 4.72 -11.55
CA ILE A 84 -5.59 4.51 -10.15
C ILE A 84 -5.97 5.88 -9.56
N ALA A 85 -7.22 6.05 -9.15
CA ALA A 85 -7.72 7.28 -8.53
C ALA A 85 -7.16 7.48 -7.11
N PRO A 86 -7.20 8.71 -6.54
CA PRO A 86 -6.78 8.95 -5.16
C PRO A 86 -7.50 8.04 -4.16
N GLY A 87 -6.76 7.36 -3.30
CA GLY A 87 -7.28 6.41 -2.32
C GLY A 87 -7.83 5.10 -2.92
N GLN A 88 -7.71 4.88 -4.23
CA GLN A 88 -8.15 3.63 -4.88
C GLN A 88 -7.07 2.55 -4.77
N SER A 89 -7.53 1.33 -4.51
CA SER A 89 -6.74 0.10 -4.58
C SER A 89 -7.11 -0.69 -5.85
N VAL A 90 -6.11 -1.32 -6.48
CA VAL A 90 -6.27 -2.16 -7.67
C VAL A 90 -5.53 -3.48 -7.45
N ILE A 91 -6.29 -4.58 -7.48
CA ILE A 91 -5.71 -5.92 -7.43
C ILE A 91 -5.19 -6.28 -8.83
N PHE A 92 -3.94 -6.74 -8.91
CA PHE A 92 -3.37 -7.35 -10.10
C PHE A 92 -3.22 -8.85 -9.85
N ILE A 93 -3.96 -9.65 -10.61
CA ILE A 93 -3.97 -11.12 -10.49
C ILE A 93 -3.17 -11.74 -11.65
N GLU A 94 -2.45 -12.83 -11.37
CA GLU A 94 -1.73 -13.57 -12.38
C GLU A 94 -2.69 -14.16 -13.42
N SER A 95 -2.23 -14.22 -14.66
CA SER A 95 -2.97 -14.75 -15.80
C SER A 95 -1.99 -15.17 -16.88
N ASN A 96 -2.47 -15.77 -17.97
CA ASN A 96 -1.59 -16.18 -19.06
C ASN A 96 -0.96 -14.97 -19.81
N SER A 97 0.04 -15.25 -20.65
CA SER A 97 0.80 -14.23 -21.39
C SER A 97 -0.08 -13.32 -22.27
N SER A 98 -1.23 -13.80 -22.78
CA SER A 98 -2.18 -12.99 -23.55
C SER A 98 -3.27 -12.31 -22.71
N GLY A 99 -3.40 -12.66 -21.43
CA GLY A 99 -4.49 -12.23 -20.54
C GLY A 99 -5.85 -12.87 -20.86
N SER A 100 -5.91 -13.90 -21.74
CA SER A 100 -7.19 -14.43 -22.23
C SER A 100 -8.01 -15.18 -21.18
N ASN A 101 -7.39 -15.63 -20.08
CA ASN A 101 -8.06 -16.24 -18.93
C ASN A 101 -8.35 -15.25 -17.79
N ALA A 102 -7.86 -14.00 -17.86
CA ALA A 102 -7.92 -13.04 -16.76
C ALA A 102 -9.36 -12.72 -16.31
N ALA A 103 -10.31 -12.64 -17.23
CA ALA A 103 -11.72 -12.41 -16.90
C ALA A 103 -12.34 -13.55 -16.08
N GLY A 104 -11.95 -14.80 -16.34
CA GLY A 104 -12.40 -15.97 -15.58
C GLY A 104 -11.80 -16.00 -14.19
N ILE A 105 -10.49 -15.76 -14.08
CA ILE A 105 -9.76 -15.67 -12.81
C ILE A 105 -10.33 -14.54 -11.94
N ALA A 106 -10.54 -13.34 -12.51
CA ALA A 106 -11.13 -12.21 -11.79
C ALA A 106 -12.57 -12.49 -11.30
N ALA A 107 -13.36 -13.27 -12.05
CA ALA A 107 -14.70 -13.69 -11.61
C ALA A 107 -14.62 -14.71 -10.46
N ALA A 108 -13.71 -15.68 -10.53
CA ALA A 108 -13.45 -16.65 -9.46
C ALA A 108 -12.96 -15.95 -8.18
N PHE A 109 -12.03 -15.00 -8.31
CA PHE A 109 -11.53 -14.17 -7.21
C PHE A 109 -12.66 -13.38 -6.54
N ARG A 110 -13.51 -12.70 -7.32
CA ARG A 110 -14.69 -11.97 -6.79
C ARG A 110 -15.61 -12.89 -6.00
N SER A 111 -15.91 -14.08 -6.54
CA SER A 111 -16.74 -15.07 -5.86
C SER A 111 -16.10 -15.65 -4.59
N ALA A 112 -14.77 -15.79 -4.56
CA ALA A 112 -14.02 -16.31 -3.42
C ALA A 112 -13.97 -15.32 -2.26
N TRP A 113 -13.66 -14.05 -2.56
CA TRP A 113 -13.46 -13.00 -1.56
C TRP A 113 -14.75 -12.33 -1.11
N PHE A 114 -15.71 -12.10 -2.01
CA PHE A 114 -16.88 -11.26 -1.74
C PHE A 114 -18.23 -11.96 -1.97
N GLY A 115 -18.24 -13.17 -2.56
CA GLY A 115 -19.47 -13.87 -2.89
C GLY A 115 -20.33 -13.07 -3.86
N ALA A 116 -21.52 -12.65 -3.42
CA ALA A 116 -22.44 -11.80 -4.19
C ALA A 116 -22.21 -10.29 -3.97
N ASP A 117 -21.49 -9.90 -2.91
CA ASP A 117 -21.44 -8.53 -2.38
C ASP A 117 -20.10 -7.83 -2.68
N ALA A 118 -19.57 -8.04 -3.89
CA ALA A 118 -18.34 -7.38 -4.34
C ALA A 118 -18.54 -5.85 -4.47
N PRO A 119 -17.59 -5.01 -3.99
CA PRO A 119 -17.67 -3.57 -4.17
C PRO A 119 -17.79 -3.20 -5.66
N ALA A 120 -18.68 -2.25 -5.98
CA ALA A 120 -18.98 -1.86 -7.36
C ALA A 120 -17.79 -1.19 -8.07
N ASP A 121 -16.88 -0.62 -7.29
CA ASP A 121 -15.63 0.05 -7.66
C ASP A 121 -14.40 -0.86 -7.55
N LEU A 122 -14.56 -2.14 -7.15
CA LEU A 122 -13.48 -3.12 -7.05
C LEU A 122 -12.77 -3.30 -8.40
N ALA A 123 -11.61 -2.68 -8.54
CA ALA A 123 -10.78 -2.72 -9.73
C ALA A 123 -9.85 -3.94 -9.71
N ILE A 124 -9.93 -4.76 -10.75
CA ILE A 124 -9.06 -5.93 -10.93
C ILE A 124 -8.40 -5.83 -12.30
N GLY A 125 -7.09 -5.62 -12.30
CA GLY A 125 -6.21 -5.80 -13.45
C GLY A 125 -5.55 -7.18 -13.45
N ASN A 126 -4.67 -7.42 -14.42
CA ASN A 126 -3.96 -8.67 -14.52
C ASN A 126 -2.52 -8.52 -15.04
N TYR A 127 -1.64 -9.42 -14.61
CA TYR A 127 -0.26 -9.54 -15.09
C TYR A 127 0.00 -10.98 -15.57
N GLY A 128 1.21 -11.26 -16.01
CA GLY A 128 1.67 -12.61 -16.36
C GLY A 128 2.24 -12.74 -17.78
N GLY A 129 3.11 -13.73 -17.94
CA GLY A 129 3.96 -13.94 -19.11
C GLY A 129 5.14 -14.83 -18.75
N SER A 130 6.10 -15.00 -19.66
CA SER A 130 7.37 -15.66 -19.33
C SER A 130 8.28 -14.70 -18.55
N GLY A 131 8.84 -15.14 -17.42
CA GLY A 131 9.80 -14.34 -16.64
C GLY A 131 9.18 -13.53 -15.49
N VAL A 132 7.95 -13.85 -15.08
CA VAL A 132 7.39 -13.43 -13.80
C VAL A 132 6.69 -14.62 -13.15
N GLY A 133 6.73 -14.70 -11.82
CA GLY A 133 5.92 -15.56 -10.97
C GLY A 133 6.20 -15.24 -9.51
N LEU A 134 5.28 -15.54 -8.59
CA LEU A 134 5.52 -15.25 -7.17
C LEU A 134 5.76 -16.53 -6.37
N SER A 135 6.98 -16.68 -5.84
CA SER A 135 7.40 -17.86 -5.08
C SER A 135 6.88 -17.87 -3.65
N THR A 136 6.23 -18.98 -3.27
CA THR A 136 5.89 -19.31 -1.87
C THR A 136 7.10 -19.43 -0.94
N GLY A 137 8.32 -19.62 -1.49
CA GLY A 137 9.57 -19.65 -0.73
C GLY A 137 10.16 -18.27 -0.40
N GLY A 138 9.57 -17.20 -0.94
CA GLY A 138 10.07 -15.83 -0.86
C GLY A 138 10.48 -15.31 -2.24
N ASP A 139 10.15 -14.05 -2.51
CA ASP A 139 10.29 -13.42 -3.82
C ASP A 139 10.35 -11.87 -3.71
N ALA A 140 10.23 -11.19 -4.85
CA ALA A 140 10.04 -9.74 -4.91
C ALA A 140 8.83 -9.34 -5.79
N LEU A 141 8.42 -8.09 -5.62
CA LEU A 141 7.57 -7.36 -6.58
C LEU A 141 8.28 -6.06 -6.91
N ASN A 142 8.55 -5.83 -8.19
CA ASN A 142 9.18 -4.61 -8.70
C ASN A 142 8.26 -3.95 -9.73
N ILE A 143 7.73 -2.76 -9.41
CA ILE A 143 6.79 -2.03 -10.27
C ILE A 143 7.54 -0.93 -11.02
N TYR A 144 7.46 -0.96 -12.34
CA TYR A 144 8.06 0.02 -13.24
C TYR A 144 7.00 0.82 -13.98
N ASP A 145 7.30 2.08 -14.24
CA ASP A 145 6.55 2.91 -15.17
C ASP A 145 6.72 2.46 -16.63
N SER A 146 6.08 3.17 -17.56
CA SER A 146 6.10 2.86 -19.00
C SER A 146 7.45 3.09 -19.70
N VAL A 147 8.40 3.78 -19.06
CA VAL A 147 9.75 4.04 -19.59
C VAL A 147 10.86 3.28 -18.83
N GLY A 148 10.50 2.51 -17.81
CA GLY A 148 11.41 1.68 -17.01
C GLY A 148 11.93 2.33 -15.74
N GLY A 149 11.37 3.47 -15.31
CA GLY A 149 11.59 4.02 -13.99
C GLY A 149 10.96 3.12 -12.93
N LEU A 150 11.71 2.73 -11.90
CA LEU A 150 11.15 1.95 -10.79
C LEU A 150 10.31 2.87 -9.90
N VAL A 151 9.03 2.55 -9.77
CA VAL A 151 8.06 3.29 -8.95
C VAL A 151 8.14 2.83 -7.50
N THR A 152 8.03 1.53 -7.26
CA THR A 152 8.03 0.93 -5.92
C THR A 152 8.43 -0.54 -5.99
N ARG A 153 9.00 -1.08 -4.90
CA ARG A 153 9.33 -2.50 -4.79
C ARG A 153 9.26 -3.00 -3.36
N VAL A 154 8.95 -4.28 -3.20
CA VAL A 154 9.07 -5.02 -1.93
C VAL A 154 9.75 -6.36 -2.18
N THR A 155 10.38 -6.92 -1.15
CA THR A 155 10.67 -8.36 -1.09
C THR A 155 9.84 -9.00 0.02
N PHE A 156 9.67 -10.32 -0.01
CA PHE A 156 8.98 -11.05 1.05
C PHE A 156 9.62 -12.42 1.26
N GLY A 157 9.45 -12.96 2.47
CA GLY A 157 9.90 -14.31 2.84
C GLY A 157 8.91 -15.39 2.43
N SER A 158 9.07 -16.58 3.02
CA SER A 158 8.14 -17.70 2.81
C SER A 158 6.70 -17.30 3.14
N SER A 159 5.78 -17.61 2.23
CA SER A 159 4.35 -17.30 2.35
C SER A 159 3.67 -18.17 3.41
N THR A 160 2.63 -17.65 4.07
CA THR A 160 1.72 -18.45 4.91
C THR A 160 0.39 -18.63 4.17
N THR A 161 0.05 -19.85 3.76
CA THR A 161 -1.19 -20.13 3.02
C THR A 161 -2.42 -19.58 3.75
N GLY A 162 -3.23 -18.79 3.04
CA GLY A 162 -4.43 -18.14 3.57
C GLY A 162 -4.19 -16.80 4.27
N TYR A 163 -2.96 -16.28 4.30
CA TYR A 163 -2.62 -14.98 4.89
C TYR A 163 -1.71 -14.20 3.94
N SER A 164 -2.19 -13.08 3.41
CA SER A 164 -1.38 -12.18 2.59
C SER A 164 -0.34 -11.44 3.42
N PHE A 165 0.68 -10.90 2.74
CA PHE A 165 1.56 -9.89 3.30
C PHE A 165 0.88 -8.52 3.24
N ASP A 166 0.61 -7.95 4.41
CA ASP A 166 0.08 -6.60 4.60
C ASP A 166 1.23 -5.58 4.51
N ASN A 167 1.05 -4.57 3.66
CA ASN A 167 1.94 -3.42 3.55
C ASN A 167 1.17 -2.09 3.49
N ALA A 168 0.09 -1.96 4.26
CA ALA A 168 -0.64 -0.70 4.40
C ALA A 168 0.21 0.47 4.96
N ALA A 169 1.39 0.15 5.51
CA ALA A 169 2.39 1.12 5.96
C ALA A 169 3.20 1.77 4.82
N GLY A 170 3.07 1.31 3.57
CA GLY A 170 3.85 1.84 2.43
C GLY A 170 5.35 1.60 2.59
N LEU A 171 5.77 0.38 2.93
CA LEU A 171 7.18 0.03 2.89
C LEU A 171 7.60 -0.18 1.43
N SER A 172 8.74 0.40 1.04
CA SER A 172 9.32 0.24 -0.29
C SER A 172 10.84 0.16 -0.23
N GLY A 173 11.45 -0.62 -1.13
CA GLY A 173 12.89 -0.90 -1.13
C GLY A 173 13.36 -1.85 -0.02
N THR A 174 12.45 -2.52 0.68
CA THR A 174 12.72 -3.39 1.84
C THR A 174 11.84 -4.65 1.82
N ALA A 175 12.11 -5.58 2.73
CA ALA A 175 11.28 -6.75 2.96
C ALA A 175 10.01 -6.40 3.75
N ILE A 176 8.87 -6.93 3.33
CA ILE A 176 7.61 -6.97 4.07
C ILE A 176 7.43 -8.35 4.73
N SER A 177 6.79 -8.36 5.89
CA SER A 177 6.63 -9.58 6.70
C SER A 177 5.43 -9.57 7.66
N GLN A 178 4.68 -8.47 7.74
CA GLN A 178 3.41 -8.44 8.45
C GLN A 178 2.41 -9.31 7.68
N LEU A 179 1.78 -10.25 8.36
CA LEU A 179 0.66 -11.02 7.80
C LEU A 179 -0.65 -10.29 8.08
N SER A 180 -1.57 -10.37 7.12
CA SER A 180 -2.95 -9.91 7.25
C SER A 180 -3.65 -10.49 8.49
N ALA A 181 -4.43 -9.68 9.20
CA ALA A 181 -5.24 -10.13 10.33
C ALA A 181 -6.59 -9.42 10.34
N VAL A 182 -7.68 -10.14 10.63
CA VAL A 182 -9.05 -9.60 10.59
C VAL A 182 -9.16 -8.35 11.49
N GLY A 183 -9.61 -7.24 10.90
CA GLY A 183 -9.76 -5.95 11.57
C GLY A 183 -8.48 -5.08 11.61
N VAL A 184 -7.36 -5.55 11.08
CA VAL A 184 -6.12 -4.76 10.92
C VAL A 184 -6.07 -4.19 9.51
N ASN A 185 -5.81 -2.89 9.37
CA ASN A 185 -5.58 -2.19 8.10
C ASN A 185 -6.68 -2.32 7.01
N GLY A 186 -7.87 -2.83 7.36
CA GLY A 186 -8.95 -3.11 6.41
C GLY A 186 -9.15 -4.61 6.13
N ALA A 187 -8.24 -5.47 6.57
CA ALA A 187 -8.29 -6.90 6.29
C ALA A 187 -9.49 -7.61 6.93
N PHE A 188 -10.06 -8.55 6.17
CA PHE A 188 -11.24 -9.33 6.50
C PHE A 188 -11.03 -10.80 6.09
N THR A 189 -11.94 -11.69 6.51
CA THR A 189 -11.95 -13.08 6.03
C THR A 189 -12.72 -13.14 4.71
N ALA A 190 -12.12 -13.75 3.68
CA ALA A 190 -12.75 -14.01 2.40
C ALA A 190 -14.10 -14.74 2.58
N PHE A 191 -15.08 -14.47 1.70
CA PHE A 191 -16.41 -15.07 1.73
C PHE A 191 -16.39 -16.61 1.76
N ASN A 192 -15.42 -17.24 1.11
CA ASN A 192 -15.20 -18.70 1.12
C ASN A 192 -14.66 -19.25 2.46
N GLY A 193 -14.24 -18.40 3.40
CA GLY A 193 -13.66 -18.75 4.69
C GLY A 193 -12.21 -19.25 4.65
N ALA A 194 -11.54 -19.24 3.49
CA ALA A 194 -10.23 -19.86 3.29
C ALA A 194 -9.05 -18.90 3.49
N GLU A 195 -9.28 -17.60 3.35
CA GLU A 195 -8.22 -16.57 3.24
C GLU A 195 -8.53 -15.36 4.12
N ILE A 196 -7.49 -14.68 4.57
CA ILE A 196 -7.53 -13.37 5.24
C ILE A 196 -6.64 -12.41 4.44
N GLY A 197 -7.12 -11.19 4.27
CA GLY A 197 -6.49 -10.14 3.44
C GLY A 197 -7.39 -8.92 3.31
N SER A 198 -6.91 -7.88 2.64
CA SER A 198 -7.54 -6.56 2.45
C SER A 198 -7.85 -6.18 0.99
N PRO A 199 -8.14 -7.11 0.05
CA PRO A 199 -8.22 -6.76 -1.36
C PRO A 199 -9.33 -5.75 -1.65
N GLY A 200 -8.97 -4.68 -2.36
CA GLY A 200 -9.83 -3.56 -2.73
C GLY A 200 -10.05 -2.53 -1.63
N LEU A 201 -9.48 -2.72 -0.44
CA LEU A 201 -9.71 -1.83 0.70
C LEU A 201 -8.56 -1.87 1.71
N ILE A 202 -7.62 -0.94 1.59
CA ILE A 202 -6.71 -0.60 2.68
C ILE A 202 -7.17 0.66 3.41
N SER A 203 -7.43 0.51 4.71
CA SER A 203 -7.62 1.62 5.64
C SER A 203 -6.26 2.24 5.94
N ALA A 204 -5.74 3.00 4.99
CA ALA A 204 -4.50 3.76 5.14
C ALA A 204 -4.49 4.54 6.47
N VAL A 205 -3.39 4.44 7.21
CA VAL A 205 -3.21 5.23 8.44
C VAL A 205 -3.34 6.70 8.07
N PRO A 206 -4.15 7.52 8.77
CA PRO A 206 -4.34 8.92 8.40
C PRO A 206 -3.00 9.62 8.23
N GLU A 207 -2.82 10.28 7.08
CA GLU A 207 -1.54 10.87 6.66
C GLU A 207 -0.84 11.63 7.80
N PRO A 208 0.51 11.64 7.86
CA PRO A 208 1.26 12.30 8.93
C PRO A 208 0.83 13.76 9.16
N GLU A 209 0.39 14.45 8.11
CA GLU A 209 -0.18 15.80 8.18
C GLU A 209 -1.46 15.88 9.01
N SER A 210 -2.36 14.90 8.92
CA SER A 210 -3.59 14.85 9.73
C SER A 210 -3.27 14.69 11.22
N PHE A 211 -2.32 13.82 11.56
CA PHE A 211 -1.83 13.68 12.94
C PHE A 211 -1.05 14.91 13.41
N ALA A 212 -0.18 15.49 12.56
CA ALA A 212 0.59 16.68 12.89
C ALA A 212 -0.31 17.90 13.10
N LEU A 213 -1.34 18.09 12.27
CA LEU A 213 -2.34 19.15 12.41
C LEU A 213 -3.24 18.93 13.64
N MET A 214 -3.64 17.69 13.93
CA MET A 214 -4.36 17.35 15.17
C MET A 214 -3.51 17.67 16.41
N LEU A 215 -2.25 17.24 16.45
CA LEU A 215 -1.33 17.48 17.57
C LEU A 215 -0.97 18.97 17.71
N ALA A 216 -0.75 19.68 16.59
CA ALA A 216 -0.54 21.13 16.59
C ALA A 216 -1.77 21.89 17.08
N GLY A 217 -2.97 21.48 16.65
CA GLY A 217 -4.25 22.02 17.13
C GLY A 217 -4.43 21.82 18.64
N LEU A 218 -4.21 20.61 19.15
CA LEU A 218 -4.26 20.30 20.57
C LEU A 218 -3.20 21.09 21.38
N GLY A 219 -1.98 21.24 20.84
CA GLY A 219 -0.92 22.05 21.43
C GLY A 219 -1.28 23.53 21.54
N LEU A 220 -1.87 24.09 20.48
CA LEU A 220 -2.37 25.47 20.44
C LEU A 220 -3.53 25.68 21.44
N VAL A 221 -4.48 24.76 21.50
CA VAL A 221 -5.59 24.80 22.47
C VAL A 221 -5.07 24.72 23.91
N GLY A 222 -4.12 23.82 24.19
CA GLY A 222 -3.47 23.72 25.50
C GLY A 222 -2.72 25.00 25.91
N ALA A 223 -1.99 25.62 24.97
CA ALA A 223 -1.31 26.89 25.19
C ALA A 223 -2.29 28.04 25.46
N MET A 224 -3.40 28.11 24.72
CA MET A 224 -4.46 29.12 24.92
C MET A 224 -5.20 28.92 26.25
N ALA A 225 -5.52 27.67 26.63
CA ALA A 225 -6.15 27.36 27.91
C ALA A 225 -5.24 27.74 29.11
N ARG A 226 -3.93 27.49 29.00
CA ARG A 226 -2.95 27.86 30.04
C ARG A 226 -2.81 29.37 30.21
N ARG A 227 -2.92 30.15 29.13
CA ARG A 227 -2.91 31.64 29.16
C ARG A 227 -4.16 32.29 29.75
N ARG A 228 -5.25 31.54 29.99
CA ARG A 228 -6.49 32.05 30.61
C ARG A 228 -6.58 31.72 32.12
N ARG A 229 -5.57 31.09 32.70
CA ARG A 229 -5.50 30.70 34.12
C ARG A 229 -4.34 31.37 34.89
N VAL A 230 -3.73 32.40 34.29
CA VAL A 230 -2.67 33.25 34.84
C VAL A 230 -3.11 34.70 34.64
#